data_AF-A0A7S4EME7-F1
#
_entry.id   AF-A0A7S4EME7-F1
#
_cell.length_a   1.000
_cell.length_b   1.000
_cell.length_c   1.000
_cell.angle_alpha   90.00
_cell.angle_beta   90.00
_cell.angle_gamma   90.00
#
_symmetry.space_group_name_H-M   'P 1'
#
loop_
_entity.id
_entity.type
_entity.pdbx_description
1 polymer ?
#
loop_
_entity_poly.entity_id
_entity_poly.type
_entity_poly.pdbx_seq_one_letter_code
_entity_poly.pdbx_strand_id
1 'polypeptide(L)'
;MDPHGNGPKGGFNKLFVMVPVMLAARKLDADDAQTVQYLRIGYGCMQTLCVLVVLYTYMKASSIKTADGSNVVYVPAPPTPFAGPDPKKKYTIAEYRAHVISTARSLLGSTLFGICMTVGLHIYKGMAMGLAIQTIMGPFNLFENPLVKALFMGKGFRVEDKIFEEKDLSELTDEDQIVDESGAIVSKQQLLLQLSAVKTQASQAVVCEELMLDTWDNNTSDISKFVETVTKETCNIRSKANGWTPLMVLSGITCRGTVSAIQKVIDIGGNPSITDKEGWNSLHWAAFHGSLPAAKALCEYDSSLLDAKDKDGKSPLEMARQEDNKDVAKYLEEVTATASAADLSKTKEGDEGVRKRK
;
A
#
# COMPACT_ATOMS: atom_id res chain seq x y z
N MET A 1 22.55 19.81 29.65
CA MET A 1 22.29 20.12 28.22
C MET A 1 21.93 18.82 27.57
N ASP A 2 20.67 18.66 27.21
CA ASP A 2 20.15 17.48 26.54
C ASP A 2 20.65 17.48 25.08
N PRO A 3 21.34 16.44 24.59
CA PRO A 3 21.89 16.42 23.23
C PRO A 3 20.81 16.23 22.16
N HIS A 4 19.56 15.97 22.54
CA HIS A 4 18.41 15.94 21.66
C HIS A 4 17.62 17.24 21.83
N GLY A 5 17.74 18.16 20.87
CA GLY A 5 17.16 19.50 20.88
C GLY A 5 15.63 19.57 20.82
N ASN A 6 14.92 18.81 21.65
CA ASN A 6 13.50 19.00 21.93
C ASN A 6 13.34 19.98 23.11
N GLY A 7 13.63 21.25 22.84
CA GLY A 7 13.05 22.32 23.64
C GLY A 7 11.51 22.26 23.55
N PRO A 8 10.76 22.70 24.57
CA PRO A 8 9.31 22.74 24.49
C PRO A 8 8.92 23.61 23.30
N LYS A 9 8.26 23.02 22.29
CA LYS A 9 7.62 23.76 21.20
C LYS A 9 6.44 24.54 21.79
N GLY A 10 6.73 25.65 22.45
CA GLY A 10 5.74 26.54 23.04
C GLY A 10 4.82 27.04 21.93
N GLY A 11 3.61 26.49 21.88
CA GLY A 11 2.57 26.98 20.98
C GLY A 11 2.33 28.47 21.25
N PHE A 12 2.27 29.26 20.18
CA PHE A 12 1.91 30.67 20.28
C PHE A 12 0.57 30.81 21.00
N ASN A 13 0.53 31.51 22.13
CA ASN A 13 -0.72 31.67 22.87
C ASN A 13 -1.64 32.63 22.11
N LYS A 14 -2.70 32.07 21.50
CA LYS A 14 -3.70 32.81 20.71
C LYS A 14 -4.31 34.00 21.44
N LEU A 15 -4.30 33.98 22.78
CA LEU A 15 -4.86 35.06 23.60
C LEU A 15 -4.17 36.41 23.33
N PHE A 16 -2.87 36.41 23.00
CA PHE A 16 -2.11 37.64 22.72
C PHE A 16 -2.57 38.35 21.43
N VAL A 17 -3.15 37.63 20.48
CA VAL A 17 -3.72 38.22 19.24
C VAL A 17 -5.22 38.40 19.38
N MET A 18 -5.89 37.42 19.97
CA MET A 18 -7.35 37.42 20.08
C MET A 18 -7.88 38.58 20.93
N VAL A 19 -7.23 38.91 22.05
CA VAL A 19 -7.70 39.98 22.95
C VAL A 19 -7.60 41.36 22.28
N PRO A 20 -6.46 41.77 21.69
CA PRO A 20 -6.39 43.02 20.94
C PRO A 20 -7.39 43.08 19.78
N VAL A 21 -7.54 41.99 19.01
CA VAL A 21 -8.49 41.92 17.89
C VAL A 21 -9.92 42.10 18.36
N MET A 22 -10.30 41.42 19.44
CA MET A 22 -11.65 41.53 20.03
C MET A 22 -11.93 42.94 20.54
N LEU A 23 -10.95 43.59 21.19
CA LEU A 23 -11.09 44.97 21.68
C LEU A 23 -11.15 45.99 20.54
N ALA A 24 -10.34 45.82 19.50
CA ALA A 24 -10.34 46.68 18.32
C ALA A 24 -11.66 46.55 17.56
N ALA A 25 -12.14 45.32 17.39
CA ALA A 25 -13.33 45.06 16.60
C ALA A 25 -14.64 45.47 17.33
N ARG A 26 -14.62 45.66 18.66
CA ARG A 26 -15.72 46.37 19.39
C ARG A 26 -15.88 47.83 18.98
N LYS A 27 -14.85 48.45 18.39
CA LYS A 27 -14.90 49.84 17.90
C LYS A 27 -15.38 49.94 16.46
N LEU A 28 -15.68 48.82 15.80
CA LEU A 28 -16.23 48.80 14.45
C LEU A 28 -17.73 49.10 14.53
N ASP A 29 -18.17 50.06 13.73
CA ASP A 29 -19.58 50.31 13.51
C ASP A 29 -20.13 49.26 12.54
N ALA A 30 -20.80 48.25 13.08
CA ALA A 30 -21.38 47.16 12.29
C ALA A 30 -22.73 47.53 11.63
N ASP A 31 -23.28 48.70 11.96
CA ASP A 31 -24.51 49.22 11.39
C ASP A 31 -24.24 50.11 10.16
N ASP A 32 -23.01 50.61 10.02
CA ASP A 32 -22.55 51.32 8.82
C ASP A 32 -22.35 50.37 7.62
N ALA A 33 -23.12 50.63 6.56
CA ALA A 33 -23.09 49.82 5.34
C ALA A 33 -21.71 49.80 4.66
N GLN A 34 -20.97 50.91 4.72
CA GLN A 34 -19.65 51.01 4.10
C GLN A 34 -18.62 50.17 4.87
N THR A 35 -18.66 50.22 6.21
CA THR A 35 -17.84 49.38 7.10
C THR A 35 -18.09 47.89 6.86
N VAL A 36 -19.37 47.48 6.77
CA VAL A 36 -19.72 46.07 6.47
C VAL A 36 -19.21 45.64 5.10
N GLN A 37 -19.28 46.51 4.08
CA GLN A 37 -18.75 46.21 2.76
C GLN A 37 -17.23 46.01 2.77
N TYR A 38 -16.49 46.86 3.48
CA TYR A 38 -15.04 46.67 3.64
C TYR A 38 -14.69 45.37 4.37
N LEU A 39 -15.45 45.01 5.40
CA LEU A 39 -15.27 43.74 6.10
C LEU A 39 -15.50 42.53 5.18
N ARG A 40 -16.51 42.58 4.31
CA ARG A 40 -16.75 41.52 3.31
C ARG A 40 -15.61 41.38 2.33
N ILE A 41 -15.09 42.50 1.81
CA ILE A 41 -13.94 42.49 0.89
C ILE A 41 -12.69 41.95 1.59
N GLY A 42 -12.36 42.47 2.78
CA GLY A 42 -11.21 42.04 3.55
C GLY A 42 -11.26 40.55 3.89
N TYR A 43 -12.42 40.07 4.34
CA TYR A 43 -12.66 38.65 4.60
C TYR A 43 -12.53 37.81 3.32
N GLY A 44 -13.16 38.23 2.22
CA GLY A 44 -13.10 37.51 0.95
C GLY A 44 -11.67 37.37 0.43
N CYS A 45 -10.91 38.46 0.42
CA CYS A 45 -9.49 38.45 0.03
C CYS A 45 -8.67 37.51 0.91
N MET A 46 -8.82 37.61 2.23
CA MET A 46 -8.03 36.79 3.14
C MET A 46 -8.39 35.30 3.06
N GLN A 47 -9.68 34.96 3.01
CA GLN A 47 -10.09 33.56 2.89
C GLN A 47 -9.69 32.96 1.55
N THR A 48 -9.68 33.74 0.47
CA THR A 48 -9.15 33.30 -0.83
C THR A 48 -7.68 32.92 -0.70
N LEU A 49 -6.87 33.75 -0.03
CA LEU A 49 -5.47 33.43 0.24
C LEU A 49 -5.32 32.16 1.09
N CYS A 50 -6.09 32.03 2.17
CA CYS A 50 -6.10 30.83 3.02
C CYS A 50 -6.44 29.57 2.21
N VAL A 51 -7.47 29.61 1.37
CA VAL A 51 -7.88 28.48 0.52
C VAL A 51 -6.78 28.12 -0.47
N LEU A 52 -6.13 29.10 -1.11
CA LEU A 52 -5.00 28.83 -2.01
C LEU A 52 -3.84 28.14 -1.30
N VAL A 53 -3.52 28.57 -0.08
CA VAL A 53 -2.50 27.90 0.75
C VAL A 53 -2.90 26.46 1.06
N VAL A 54 -4.14 26.23 1.49
CA VAL A 54 -4.64 24.88 1.82
C VAL A 54 -4.65 23.96 0.59
N LEU A 55 -5.08 24.46 -0.57
CA LEU A 55 -5.04 23.72 -1.82
C LEU A 55 -3.60 23.39 -2.23
N TYR A 56 -2.67 24.33 -2.09
CA TYR A 56 -1.26 24.10 -2.35
C TYR A 56 -0.67 23.05 -1.40
N THR A 57 -1.01 23.10 -0.10
CA THR A 57 -0.64 22.07 0.89
C THR A 57 -1.17 20.70 0.47
N TYR A 58 -2.44 20.61 0.06
CA TYR A 58 -3.06 19.35 -0.39
C TYR A 58 -2.41 18.79 -1.66
N MET A 59 -2.15 19.65 -2.67
CA MET A 59 -1.45 19.24 -3.90
C MET A 59 -0.04 18.72 -3.58
N LYS A 60 0.69 19.42 -2.69
CA LYS A 60 2.03 19.00 -2.28
C LYS A 60 2.00 17.68 -1.52
N ALA A 61 1.02 17.47 -0.64
CA ALA A 61 0.82 16.21 0.09
C ALA A 61 0.52 15.05 -0.86
N SER A 62 -0.29 15.31 -1.89
CA SER A 62 -0.63 14.33 -2.92
C SER A 62 0.56 13.98 -3.83
N SER A 63 1.56 14.86 -3.93
CA SER A 63 2.76 14.66 -4.77
C SER A 63 3.86 13.80 -4.15
N ILE A 64 3.70 13.35 -2.89
CA ILE A 64 4.65 12.46 -2.22
C ILE A 64 4.68 11.10 -2.95
N LYS A 65 5.86 10.74 -3.49
CA LYS A 65 6.08 9.51 -4.27
C LYS A 65 6.17 8.29 -3.34
N THR A 66 5.68 7.14 -3.81
CA THR A 66 5.62 5.85 -3.10
C THR A 66 6.98 5.16 -2.89
N ALA A 67 8.07 5.70 -3.46
CA ALA A 67 9.36 5.02 -3.53
C ALA A 67 10.14 4.98 -2.20
N ASP A 68 9.78 5.84 -1.24
CA ASP A 68 10.25 5.74 0.13
C ASP A 68 9.29 4.77 0.82
N GLY A 69 9.73 3.50 1.00
CA GLY A 69 8.92 2.38 1.44
C GLY A 69 7.97 2.74 2.58
N SER A 70 6.84 2.05 2.67
CA SER A 70 5.76 2.24 3.65
C SER A 70 6.29 2.48 5.07
N ASN A 71 6.62 3.74 5.37
CA ASN A 71 7.22 4.14 6.63
C ASN A 71 6.07 4.21 7.61
N VAL A 72 5.90 3.11 8.32
CA VAL A 72 4.96 3.00 9.44
C VAL A 72 5.51 3.87 10.56
N VAL A 73 4.77 4.92 10.89
CA VAL A 73 5.09 5.85 11.95
C VAL A 73 4.06 5.75 13.07
N TYR A 74 4.49 6.07 14.28
CA TYR A 74 3.64 6.05 15.47
C TYR A 74 3.32 7.50 15.80
N VAL A 75 2.11 7.94 15.47
CA VAL A 75 1.67 9.33 15.63
C VAL A 75 0.95 9.50 16.97
N PRO A 76 1.25 10.53 17.77
CA PRO A 76 0.55 10.75 19.03
C PRO A 76 -0.95 11.02 18.81
N ALA A 77 -1.79 10.36 19.60
CA ALA A 77 -3.23 10.60 19.58
C ALA A 77 -3.55 12.01 20.10
N PRO A 78 -4.60 12.67 19.57
CA PRO A 78 -4.99 13.98 20.04
C PRO A 78 -5.34 13.95 21.55
N PRO A 79 -4.97 14.99 22.31
CA PRO A 79 -5.23 15.04 23.74
C PRO A 79 -6.73 14.98 24.02
N THR A 80 -7.15 14.06 24.89
CA THR A 80 -8.54 13.95 25.32
C THR A 80 -8.83 14.95 26.44
N PRO A 81 -9.88 15.79 26.37
CA PRO A 81 -10.18 16.83 27.36
C PRO A 81 -10.37 16.35 28.81
N PHE A 82 -10.64 15.05 28.99
CA PHE A 82 -10.93 14.41 30.27
C PHE A 82 -9.94 13.28 30.59
N ALA A 83 -8.70 13.40 30.11
CA ALA A 83 -7.67 12.44 30.47
C ALA A 83 -7.39 12.50 31.99
N GLY A 84 -7.14 11.35 32.63
CA GLY A 84 -6.76 11.29 34.04
C GLY A 84 -5.43 12.02 34.32
N PRO A 85 -5.02 12.15 35.59
CA PRO A 85 -3.85 12.96 35.99
C PRO A 85 -2.52 12.51 35.36
N ASP A 86 -2.34 11.22 35.05
CA ASP A 86 -1.14 10.67 34.40
C ASP A 86 -1.50 9.66 33.29
N PRO A 87 -2.08 10.10 32.16
CA PRO A 87 -2.44 9.21 31.08
C PRO A 87 -1.19 8.90 30.25
N LYS A 88 -0.84 7.61 30.12
CA LYS A 88 0.21 7.18 29.17
C LYS A 88 -0.03 7.81 27.80
N LYS A 89 1.03 8.31 27.16
CA LYS A 89 0.94 8.88 25.81
C LYS A 89 0.53 7.79 24.84
N LYS A 90 -0.59 7.99 24.16
CA LYS A 90 -1.12 7.05 23.18
C LYS A 90 -0.58 7.37 21.79
N TYR A 91 -0.17 6.35 21.05
CA TYR A 91 0.28 6.48 19.66
C TYR A 91 -0.51 5.56 18.76
N THR A 92 -1.00 6.09 17.65
CA THR A 92 -1.68 5.35 16.60
C THR A 92 -0.70 4.94 15.51
N ILE A 93 -0.81 3.68 15.06
CA ILE A 93 -0.05 3.18 13.92
C ILE A 93 -0.61 3.82 12.64
N ALA A 94 0.23 4.47 11.85
CA ALA A 94 -0.18 5.04 10.57
C ALA A 94 0.91 4.92 9.52
N GLU A 95 0.53 4.71 8.26
CA GLU A 95 1.43 4.92 7.13
C GLU A 95 1.64 6.44 6.97
N TYR A 96 2.89 6.91 7.02
CA TYR A 96 3.20 8.35 7.02
C TYR A 96 2.52 9.11 5.88
N ARG A 97 2.62 8.59 4.64
CA ARG A 97 2.02 9.22 3.46
C ARG A 97 0.49 9.31 3.58
N ALA A 98 -0.15 8.21 3.97
CA ALA A 98 -1.60 8.18 4.17
C ALA A 98 -2.03 9.18 5.25
N HIS A 99 -1.26 9.28 6.33
CA HIS A 99 -1.51 10.22 7.42
C HIS A 99 -1.38 11.69 6.97
N VAL A 100 -0.32 12.02 6.20
CA VAL A 100 -0.12 13.36 5.62
C VAL A 100 -1.29 13.74 4.71
N ILE A 101 -1.71 12.86 3.81
CA ILE A 101 -2.82 13.12 2.87
C ILE A 101 -4.15 13.25 3.61
N SER A 102 -4.41 12.38 4.59
CA SER A 102 -5.63 12.44 5.42
C SER A 102 -5.69 13.76 6.19
N THR A 103 -4.59 14.19 6.79
CA THR A 103 -4.49 15.46 7.50
C THR A 103 -4.70 16.65 6.56
N ALA A 104 -4.13 16.62 5.36
CA ALA A 104 -4.33 17.66 4.36
C ALA A 104 -5.80 17.75 3.89
N ARG A 105 -6.46 16.60 3.71
CA ARG A 105 -7.88 16.52 3.37
C ARG A 105 -8.77 17.06 4.50
N SER A 106 -8.44 16.74 5.75
CA SER A 106 -9.13 17.27 6.93
C SER A 106 -8.97 18.80 7.05
N LEU A 107 -7.77 19.31 6.78
CA LEU A 107 -7.50 20.76 6.74
C LEU A 107 -8.35 21.46 5.67
N LEU A 108 -8.43 20.89 4.46
CA LEU A 108 -9.30 21.39 3.39
C LEU A 108 -10.78 21.40 3.81
N GLY A 109 -11.27 20.29 4.33
CA GLY A 109 -12.67 20.16 4.77
C GLY A 109 -13.03 21.15 5.88
N SER A 110 -12.20 21.24 6.92
CA SER A 110 -12.41 22.15 8.06
C SER A 110 -12.32 23.63 7.66
N THR A 111 -11.42 23.99 6.74
CA THR A 111 -11.30 25.36 6.23
C THR A 111 -12.55 25.78 5.46
N LEU A 112 -13.00 24.95 4.51
CA LEU A 112 -14.22 25.22 3.73
C LEU A 112 -15.45 25.28 4.62
N PHE A 113 -15.57 24.35 5.57
CA PHE A 113 -16.67 24.34 6.54
C PHE A 113 -16.69 25.63 7.38
N GLY A 114 -15.53 26.07 7.89
CA GLY A 114 -15.41 27.31 8.66
C GLY A 114 -15.81 28.56 7.87
N ILE A 115 -15.44 28.61 6.58
CA ILE A 115 -15.85 29.69 5.67
C ILE A 115 -17.37 29.68 5.47
N CYS A 116 -17.94 28.52 5.13
CA CYS A 116 -19.39 28.36 4.94
C CYS A 116 -20.18 28.76 6.20
N MET A 117 -19.72 28.33 7.38
CA MET A 117 -20.35 28.70 8.65
C MET A 117 -20.28 30.21 8.91
N THR A 118 -19.12 30.84 8.67
CA THR A 118 -18.94 32.28 8.89
C THR A 118 -19.81 33.10 7.95
N VAL A 119 -19.81 32.76 6.66
CA VAL A 119 -20.63 33.42 5.63
C VAL A 119 -22.12 33.20 5.90
N GLY A 120 -22.53 31.98 6.20
CA GLY A 120 -23.92 31.65 6.49
C GLY A 120 -24.45 32.40 7.71
N LEU A 121 -23.66 32.48 8.79
CA LEU A 121 -24.01 33.25 9.99
C LEU A 121 -24.05 34.76 9.74
N HIS A 122 -23.16 35.29 8.88
CA HIS A 122 -23.20 36.69 8.48
C HIS A 122 -24.47 37.01 7.67
N ILE A 123 -24.83 36.16 6.71
CA ILE A 123 -26.03 36.34 5.87
C ILE A 123 -27.30 36.19 6.71
N TYR A 124 -27.38 35.17 7.57
CA TYR A 124 -28.59 34.84 8.33
C TYR A 124 -28.83 35.72 9.55
N LYS A 125 -27.77 36.09 10.29
CA LYS A 125 -27.87 36.86 11.55
C LYS A 125 -27.23 38.24 11.51
N GLY A 126 -26.69 38.67 10.38
CA GLY A 126 -26.02 39.96 10.27
C GLY A 126 -24.71 40.06 11.08
N MET A 127 -24.09 38.93 11.47
CA MET A 127 -22.89 38.93 12.32
C MET A 127 -21.63 39.43 11.59
N ALA A 128 -21.50 40.75 11.38
CA ALA A 128 -20.37 41.38 10.70
C ALA A 128 -19.04 41.24 11.47
N MET A 129 -19.11 41.24 12.80
CA MET A 129 -17.94 41.06 13.67
C MET A 129 -17.19 39.73 13.41
N GLY A 130 -17.91 38.68 13.03
CA GLY A 130 -17.32 37.39 12.70
C GLY A 130 -16.38 37.48 11.49
N LEU A 131 -16.70 38.34 10.51
CA LEU A 131 -15.84 38.59 9.35
C LEU A 131 -14.53 39.24 9.78
N ALA A 132 -14.59 40.27 10.64
CA ALA A 132 -13.40 40.96 11.15
C ALA A 132 -12.47 40.00 11.90
N ILE A 133 -13.02 39.21 12.84
CA ILE A 133 -12.25 38.25 13.63
C ILE A 133 -11.61 37.19 12.74
N GLN A 134 -12.36 36.59 11.80
CA GLN A 134 -11.84 35.51 10.95
C GLN A 134 -10.88 36.02 9.87
N THR A 135 -10.96 37.29 9.47
CA THR A 135 -9.96 37.92 8.59
C THR A 135 -8.58 37.94 9.26
N ILE A 136 -8.51 38.10 10.58
CA ILE A 136 -7.24 38.10 11.30
C ILE A 136 -6.89 36.68 11.77
N MET A 137 -7.82 35.96 12.38
CA MET A 137 -7.56 34.65 12.98
C MET A 137 -7.39 33.51 11.98
N GLY A 138 -8.01 33.60 10.80
CA GLY A 138 -7.93 32.56 9.76
C GLY A 138 -6.48 32.20 9.39
N PRO A 139 -5.65 33.18 8.99
CA PRO A 139 -4.24 32.95 8.69
C PRO A 139 -3.44 32.37 9.87
N PHE A 140 -3.64 32.84 11.10
CA PHE A 140 -2.93 32.29 12.26
C PHE A 140 -3.32 30.84 12.55
N ASN A 141 -4.61 30.52 12.49
CA ASN A 141 -5.09 29.14 12.66
C ASN A 141 -4.53 28.23 11.57
N LEU A 142 -4.46 28.71 10.33
CA LEU A 142 -3.87 27.98 9.22
C LEU A 142 -2.37 27.76 9.44
N PHE A 143 -1.66 28.79 9.87
CA PHE A 143 -0.23 28.74 10.14
C PHE A 143 0.12 27.81 11.31
N GLU A 144 -0.80 27.54 12.23
CA GLU A 144 -0.56 26.59 13.31
C GLU A 144 -0.56 25.14 12.86
N ASN A 145 -1.20 24.83 11.73
CA ASN A 145 -1.29 23.48 11.21
C ASN A 145 0.11 22.91 10.90
N PRO A 146 0.42 21.68 11.33
CA PRO A 146 1.75 21.09 11.17
C PRO A 146 2.19 21.01 9.71
N LEU A 147 1.26 20.72 8.78
CA LEU A 147 1.57 20.66 7.35
C LEU A 147 1.92 22.03 6.78
N VAL A 148 1.19 23.06 7.18
CA VAL A 148 1.44 24.43 6.72
C VAL A 148 2.79 24.92 7.27
N LYS A 149 3.08 24.68 8.55
CA LYS A 149 4.40 24.97 9.12
C LYS A 149 5.52 24.24 8.39
N ALA A 150 5.36 22.94 8.15
CA ALA A 150 6.37 22.14 7.46
C ALA A 150 6.64 22.64 6.03
N LEU A 151 5.62 23.20 5.37
CA LEU A 151 5.73 23.73 4.03
C LEU A 151 6.43 25.10 3.96
N PHE A 152 6.16 25.99 4.91
CA PHE A 152 6.69 27.37 4.91
C PHE A 152 7.95 27.58 5.76
N MET A 153 8.13 26.77 6.80
CA MET A 153 9.28 26.85 7.72
C MET A 153 10.17 25.61 7.69
N GLY A 154 9.71 24.52 7.06
CA GLY A 154 10.43 23.25 6.99
C GLY A 154 10.95 22.92 5.59
N LYS A 155 11.30 21.64 5.37
CA LYS A 155 11.80 21.12 4.10
C LYS A 155 10.74 20.31 3.34
N GLY A 156 9.46 20.58 3.61
CA GLY A 156 8.31 19.85 3.06
C GLY A 156 7.86 18.72 3.97
N PHE A 157 7.37 17.63 3.37
CA PHE A 157 6.76 16.50 4.08
C PHE A 157 7.73 15.31 4.12
N ARG A 158 8.86 15.50 4.80
CA ARG A 158 9.88 14.46 4.99
C ARG A 158 9.63 13.74 6.32
N VAL A 159 9.83 12.43 6.34
CA VAL A 159 9.62 11.61 7.53
C VAL A 159 10.57 12.03 8.65
N GLU A 160 11.83 12.29 8.30
CA GLU A 160 12.88 12.74 9.23
C GLU A 160 12.58 14.07 9.95
N ASP A 161 11.68 14.90 9.42
CA ASP A 161 11.34 16.20 10.02
C ASP A 161 10.34 16.07 11.20
N LYS A 162 9.79 14.88 11.45
CA LYS A 162 8.86 14.56 12.55
C LYS A 162 7.76 15.59 12.76
N ILE A 163 7.06 15.87 11.67
CA ILE A 163 6.11 16.99 11.57
C ILE A 163 4.89 16.83 12.49
N PHE A 164 4.59 15.60 12.92
CA PHE A 164 3.49 15.26 13.83
C PHE A 164 3.99 14.81 15.21
N GLU A 165 5.28 14.99 15.52
CA GLU A 165 5.91 14.45 16.72
C GLU A 165 5.81 12.91 16.80
N GLU A 166 5.81 12.28 15.64
CA GLU A 166 5.79 10.84 15.48
C GLU A 166 7.11 10.20 15.94
N LYS A 167 7.01 8.94 16.33
CA LYS A 167 8.15 8.10 16.72
C LYS A 167 8.33 6.96 15.73
N ASP A 168 9.58 6.52 15.59
CA ASP A 168 9.89 5.23 15.00
C ASP A 168 9.70 4.09 16.03
N LEU A 169 9.59 2.86 15.55
CA LEU A 169 9.44 1.67 16.43
C LEU A 169 10.58 1.56 17.47
N SER A 170 11.79 2.01 17.12
CA SER A 170 12.95 2.04 18.02
C SER A 170 12.87 3.10 19.12
N GLU A 171 12.08 4.16 18.91
CA GLU A 171 11.99 5.31 19.82
C GLU A 171 10.84 5.21 20.82
N LEU A 172 9.97 4.21 20.65
CA LEU A 172 8.90 3.90 21.58
C LEU A 172 9.46 3.37 22.90
N THR A 173 8.97 3.88 24.03
CA THR A 173 9.34 3.44 25.38
C THR A 173 8.21 2.62 26.01
N ASP A 174 8.47 1.99 27.16
CA ASP A 174 7.46 1.18 27.89
C ASP A 174 6.32 2.04 28.51
N GLU A 175 6.51 3.35 28.50
CA GLU A 175 5.52 4.35 28.91
C GLU A 175 4.55 4.72 27.79
N ASP A 176 4.92 4.43 26.53
CA ASP A 176 4.08 4.71 25.36
C ASP A 176 3.06 3.58 25.16
N GLN A 177 1.80 3.94 24.95
CA GLN A 177 0.73 3.00 24.64
C GLN A 177 0.44 3.01 23.14
N ILE A 178 0.76 1.92 22.45
CA ILE A 178 0.46 1.78 21.02
C ILE A 178 -0.97 1.28 20.86
N VAL A 179 -1.73 1.96 20.01
CA VAL A 179 -3.08 1.56 19.63
C VAL A 179 -3.18 1.39 18.12
N ASP A 180 -3.95 0.40 17.70
CA ASP A 180 -4.29 0.21 16.29
C ASP A 180 -5.46 1.13 15.86
N GLU A 181 -5.85 1.02 14.59
CA GLU A 181 -6.98 1.79 14.02
C GLU A 181 -8.32 1.50 14.70
N SER A 182 -8.47 0.34 15.36
CA SER A 182 -9.66 -0.06 16.11
C SER A 182 -9.65 0.45 17.56
N GLY A 183 -8.54 1.06 18.00
CA GLY A 183 -8.32 1.51 19.36
C GLY A 183 -7.87 0.41 20.32
N ALA A 184 -7.55 -0.78 19.82
CA ALA A 184 -7.02 -1.88 20.62
C ALA A 184 -5.53 -1.67 20.91
N ILE A 185 -5.08 -2.09 22.10
CA ILE A 185 -3.69 -1.92 22.54
C ILE A 185 -2.82 -2.98 21.88
N VAL A 186 -1.76 -2.56 21.19
CA VAL A 186 -0.79 -3.44 20.53
C VAL A 186 0.52 -3.48 21.30
N SER A 187 1.06 -4.68 21.52
CA SER A 187 2.37 -4.85 22.18
C SER A 187 3.52 -4.51 21.24
N LYS A 188 4.50 -3.73 21.72
CA LYS A 188 5.76 -3.45 21.00
C LYS A 188 6.49 -4.74 20.60
N GLN A 189 6.47 -5.77 21.46
CA GLN A 189 7.11 -7.06 21.15
C GLN A 189 6.45 -7.75 19.96
N GLN A 190 5.12 -7.71 19.87
CA GLN A 190 4.39 -8.29 18.75
C GLN A 190 4.71 -7.58 17.44
N LEU A 191 4.83 -6.25 17.46
CA LEU A 191 5.25 -5.46 16.30
C LEU A 191 6.69 -5.76 15.89
N LEU A 192 7.61 -5.92 16.85
CA LEU A 192 9.00 -6.32 16.57
C LEU A 192 9.09 -7.72 15.95
N LEU A 193 8.27 -8.67 16.42
CA LEU A 193 8.19 -10.02 15.86
C LEU A 193 7.64 -10.01 14.42
N GLN A 194 6.62 -9.19 14.15
CA GLN A 194 6.11 -9.01 12.79
C GLN A 194 7.16 -8.38 11.88
N LEU A 195 7.86 -7.34 12.35
CA LEU A 195 8.90 -6.66 11.59
C LEU A 195 10.09 -7.59 11.29
N SER A 196 10.49 -8.43 12.24
CA SER A 196 11.57 -9.40 12.04
C SER A 196 11.16 -10.54 11.11
N ALA A 197 9.91 -11.00 11.17
CA ALA A 197 9.36 -12.00 10.24
C ALA A 197 9.36 -11.45 8.80
N VAL A 198 8.86 -10.23 8.59
CA VAL A 198 8.83 -9.59 7.26
C VAL A 198 10.24 -9.35 6.73
N LYS A 199 11.18 -8.90 7.56
CA LYS A 199 12.60 -8.74 7.15
C LYS A 199 13.24 -10.07 6.78
N THR A 200 12.99 -11.12 7.55
CA THR A 200 13.49 -12.47 7.27
C THR A 200 12.93 -12.98 5.95
N GLN A 201 11.62 -12.83 5.72
CA GLN A 201 10.96 -13.24 4.48
C GLN A 201 11.47 -12.44 3.27
N ALA A 202 11.64 -11.12 3.39
CA ALA A 202 12.19 -10.28 2.33
C ALA A 202 13.63 -10.68 1.98
N SER A 203 14.45 -10.98 2.99
CA SER A 203 15.83 -11.47 2.78
C SER A 203 15.84 -12.83 2.08
N GLN A 204 15.02 -13.78 2.53
CA GLN A 204 14.89 -15.11 1.91
C GLN A 204 14.38 -15.03 0.48
N ALA A 205 13.44 -14.15 0.18
CA ALA A 205 12.93 -13.93 -1.17
C ALA A 205 14.02 -13.38 -2.11
N VAL A 206 14.86 -12.45 -1.64
CA VAL A 206 15.98 -11.92 -2.43
C VAL A 206 17.03 -13.00 -2.70
N VAL A 207 17.40 -13.78 -1.69
CA VAL A 207 18.36 -14.89 -1.85
C VAL A 207 17.81 -15.97 -2.79
N CYS A 208 16.53 -16.31 -2.67
CA CYS A 208 15.88 -17.27 -3.55
C CYS A 208 15.78 -16.74 -5.00
N GLU A 209 15.46 -15.45 -5.19
CA GLU A 209 15.48 -14.81 -6.52
C GLU A 209 16.89 -14.83 -7.13
N GLU A 210 17.94 -14.50 -6.37
CA GLU A 210 19.32 -14.52 -6.84
C GLU A 210 19.76 -15.91 -7.28
N LEU A 211 19.54 -16.94 -6.45
CA LEU A 211 19.87 -18.33 -6.78
C LEU A 211 19.02 -18.89 -7.93
N MET A 212 17.76 -18.48 -8.03
CA MET A 212 16.88 -18.86 -9.14
C MET A 212 17.43 -18.34 -10.47
N LEU A 213 17.85 -17.07 -10.51
CA LEU A 213 18.43 -16.46 -11.71
C LEU A 213 19.82 -17.03 -12.03
N ASP A 214 20.67 -17.23 -11.02
CA ASP A 214 22.01 -17.84 -11.20
C ASP A 214 21.92 -19.28 -11.75
N THR A 215 20.93 -20.05 -11.28
CA THR A 215 20.65 -21.40 -11.78
C THR A 215 20.24 -21.37 -13.25
N TRP A 216 19.42 -20.40 -13.63
CA TRP A 216 18.96 -20.21 -15.01
C TRP A 216 20.12 -19.82 -15.93
N ASP A 217 20.87 -18.79 -15.57
CA ASP A 217 21.92 -18.22 -16.43
C ASP A 217 23.10 -19.18 -16.65
N ASN A 218 23.45 -19.96 -15.63
CA ASN A 218 24.57 -20.90 -15.70
C ASN A 218 24.18 -22.30 -16.19
N ASN A 219 22.88 -22.56 -16.41
CA ASN A 219 22.34 -23.89 -16.74
C ASN A 219 22.97 -25.00 -15.87
N THR A 220 23.00 -24.79 -14.55
CA THR A 220 23.84 -25.59 -13.65
C THR A 220 23.40 -27.05 -13.62
N SER A 221 24.37 -27.97 -13.60
CA SER A 221 24.09 -29.40 -13.40
C SER A 221 23.64 -29.71 -11.97
N ASP A 222 23.88 -28.80 -11.02
CA ASP A 222 23.49 -28.91 -9.62
C ASP A 222 22.48 -27.81 -9.27
N ILE A 223 21.25 -28.23 -9.00
CA ILE A 223 20.13 -27.37 -8.58
C ILE A 223 19.85 -27.47 -7.06
N SER A 224 20.63 -28.26 -6.33
CA SER A 224 20.35 -28.60 -4.92
C SER A 224 20.28 -27.36 -4.05
N LYS A 225 21.25 -26.44 -4.21
CA LYS A 225 21.29 -25.17 -3.47
C LYS A 225 20.05 -24.31 -3.70
N PHE A 226 19.59 -24.23 -4.95
CA PHE A 226 18.37 -23.49 -5.29
C PHE A 226 17.13 -24.16 -4.68
N VAL A 227 17.02 -25.49 -4.81
CA VAL A 227 15.88 -26.26 -4.27
C VAL A 227 15.84 -26.30 -2.74
N GLU A 228 16.98 -26.06 -2.08
CA GLU A 228 17.08 -25.91 -0.62
C GLU A 228 16.58 -24.55 -0.13
N THR A 229 16.75 -23.48 -0.91
CA THR A 229 16.26 -22.13 -0.54
C THR A 229 14.79 -21.92 -0.85
N VAL A 230 14.19 -22.80 -1.65
CA VAL A 230 12.75 -22.82 -1.92
C VAL A 230 12.01 -23.45 -0.74
N THR A 231 11.28 -22.61 0.00
CA THR A 231 10.43 -22.97 1.15
C THR A 231 8.96 -22.69 0.82
N LYS A 232 8.05 -23.00 1.75
CA LYS A 232 6.62 -22.69 1.61
C LYS A 232 6.38 -21.19 1.37
N GLU A 233 7.20 -20.33 1.97
CA GLU A 233 7.11 -18.87 1.86
C GLU A 233 7.71 -18.33 0.56
N THR A 234 8.66 -19.06 -0.06
CA THR A 234 9.38 -18.61 -1.26
C THR A 234 9.02 -19.37 -2.54
N CYS A 235 8.26 -20.47 -2.48
CA CYS A 235 7.92 -21.30 -3.64
C CYS A 235 7.14 -20.58 -4.76
N ASN A 236 6.50 -19.46 -4.45
CA ASN A 236 5.73 -18.63 -5.37
C ASN A 236 6.31 -17.22 -5.56
N ILE A 237 7.58 -16.98 -5.20
CA ILE A 237 8.22 -15.69 -5.49
C ILE A 237 8.22 -15.43 -7.00
N ARG A 238 8.28 -14.16 -7.38
CA ARG A 238 8.31 -13.73 -8.77
C ARG A 238 9.48 -12.80 -8.99
N SER A 239 10.32 -13.10 -9.98
CA SER A 239 11.44 -12.22 -10.31
C SER A 239 10.95 -10.83 -10.71
N LYS A 240 11.69 -9.78 -10.34
CA LYS A 240 11.30 -8.38 -10.62
C LYS A 240 11.28 -8.09 -12.12
N ALA A 241 12.26 -8.64 -12.84
CA ALA A 241 12.47 -8.38 -14.26
C ALA A 241 11.37 -9.00 -15.12
N ASN A 242 11.06 -10.29 -14.92
CA ASN A 242 10.22 -11.06 -15.85
C ASN A 242 9.04 -11.76 -15.18
N GLY A 243 8.95 -11.75 -13.85
CA GLY A 243 7.87 -12.40 -13.11
C GLY A 243 8.00 -13.93 -13.01
N TRP A 244 9.21 -14.46 -13.21
CA TRP A 244 9.48 -15.90 -13.18
C TRP A 244 9.32 -16.48 -11.78
N THR A 245 8.71 -17.66 -11.69
CA THR A 245 8.61 -18.42 -10.46
C THR A 245 9.66 -19.53 -10.39
N PRO A 246 9.96 -20.06 -9.19
CA PRO A 246 10.85 -21.20 -9.06
C PRO A 246 10.43 -22.40 -9.93
N LEU A 247 9.13 -22.68 -10.03
CA LEU A 247 8.60 -23.75 -10.88
C LEU A 247 8.83 -23.50 -12.37
N MET A 248 8.74 -22.26 -12.86
CA MET A 248 9.06 -21.94 -14.27
C MET A 248 10.51 -22.25 -14.60
N VAL A 249 11.45 -21.79 -13.75
CA VAL A 249 12.88 -22.04 -13.94
C VAL A 249 13.18 -23.53 -13.90
N LEU A 250 12.63 -24.27 -12.92
CA LEU A 250 12.77 -25.73 -12.86
C LEU A 250 12.16 -26.41 -14.10
N SER A 251 11.08 -25.88 -14.67
CA SER A 251 10.44 -26.48 -15.86
C SER A 251 11.25 -26.26 -17.14
N GLY A 252 12.02 -25.17 -17.22
CA GLY A 252 12.85 -24.85 -18.38
C GLY A 252 14.21 -25.53 -18.40
N ILE A 253 14.72 -25.99 -17.26
CA ILE A 253 16.03 -26.66 -17.17
C ILE A 253 15.89 -28.18 -17.23
N THR A 254 16.85 -28.85 -17.86
CA THR A 254 16.90 -30.31 -17.92
C THR A 254 18.18 -30.81 -17.25
N CYS A 255 18.12 -31.06 -15.93
CA CYS A 255 19.23 -31.61 -15.17
C CYS A 255 18.79 -32.80 -14.30
N ARG A 256 19.75 -33.48 -13.67
CA ARG A 256 19.43 -34.61 -12.78
C ARG A 256 18.71 -34.08 -11.53
N GLY A 257 17.53 -34.63 -11.27
CA GLY A 257 16.74 -34.28 -10.08
C GLY A 257 15.69 -33.19 -10.30
N THR A 258 15.59 -32.58 -11.49
CA THR A 258 14.58 -31.55 -11.78
C THR A 258 13.16 -32.02 -11.50
N VAL A 259 12.80 -33.25 -11.90
CA VAL A 259 11.47 -33.81 -11.66
C VAL A 259 11.16 -33.91 -10.17
N SER A 260 12.11 -34.43 -9.38
CA SER A 260 11.98 -34.52 -7.93
C SER A 260 11.90 -33.12 -7.29
N ALA A 261 12.62 -32.15 -7.83
CA ALA A 261 12.55 -30.76 -7.39
C ALA A 261 11.20 -30.12 -7.69
N ILE A 262 10.65 -30.29 -8.91
CA ILE A 262 9.32 -29.82 -9.29
C ILE A 262 8.28 -30.40 -8.33
N GLN A 263 8.31 -31.71 -8.10
CA GLN A 263 7.37 -32.36 -7.17
C GLN A 263 7.50 -31.79 -5.75
N LYS A 264 8.73 -31.65 -5.23
CA LYS A 264 8.97 -31.06 -3.91
C LYS A 264 8.41 -29.64 -3.80
N VAL A 265 8.61 -28.80 -4.82
CA VAL A 265 8.12 -27.41 -4.82
C VAL A 265 6.60 -27.37 -4.89
N ILE A 266 5.97 -28.27 -5.66
CA ILE A 266 4.51 -28.44 -5.68
C ILE A 266 3.99 -28.88 -4.30
N ASP A 267 4.63 -29.87 -3.67
CA ASP A 267 4.20 -30.42 -2.38
C ASP A 267 4.21 -29.37 -1.24
N ILE A 268 5.10 -28.38 -1.31
CA ILE A 268 5.15 -27.27 -0.34
C ILE A 268 4.26 -26.08 -0.72
N GLY A 269 3.46 -26.18 -1.79
CA GLY A 269 2.46 -25.18 -2.21
C GLY A 269 2.85 -24.30 -3.40
N GLY A 270 3.86 -24.69 -4.18
CA GLY A 270 4.20 -24.04 -5.44
C GLY A 270 3.06 -24.17 -6.46
N ASN A 271 2.63 -23.05 -7.03
CA ASN A 271 1.51 -23.00 -7.95
C ASN A 271 2.00 -22.90 -9.41
N PRO A 272 1.88 -23.97 -10.21
CA PRO A 272 2.33 -23.98 -11.61
C PRO A 272 1.46 -23.14 -12.56
N SER A 273 0.27 -22.70 -12.12
CA SER A 273 -0.65 -21.87 -12.91
C SER A 273 -0.29 -20.38 -12.92
N ILE A 274 0.62 -19.94 -12.03
CA ILE A 274 1.12 -18.56 -12.04
C ILE A 274 1.76 -18.28 -13.40
N THR A 275 1.49 -17.10 -13.95
CA THR A 275 2.06 -16.67 -15.23
C THR A 275 3.14 -15.60 -15.05
N ASP A 276 4.15 -15.65 -15.92
CA ASP A 276 5.16 -14.61 -16.02
C ASP A 276 4.61 -13.36 -16.73
N LYS A 277 5.48 -12.40 -17.05
CA LYS A 277 5.08 -11.18 -17.73
C LYS A 277 4.55 -11.41 -19.14
N GLU A 278 4.88 -12.51 -19.82
CA GLU A 278 4.39 -12.85 -21.16
C GLU A 278 3.16 -13.76 -21.14
N GLY A 279 2.65 -14.06 -19.95
CA GLY A 279 1.48 -14.93 -19.78
C GLY A 279 1.84 -16.41 -19.76
N TRP A 280 3.12 -16.76 -19.70
CA TRP A 280 3.56 -18.16 -19.71
C TRP A 280 3.44 -18.75 -18.31
N ASN A 281 2.74 -19.87 -18.19
CA ASN A 281 2.73 -20.70 -16.98
C ASN A 281 3.89 -21.72 -16.99
N SER A 282 4.06 -22.53 -15.94
CA SER A 282 5.14 -23.52 -15.89
C SER A 282 5.10 -24.55 -17.04
N LEU A 283 3.92 -24.86 -17.59
CA LEU A 283 3.79 -25.79 -18.70
C LEU A 283 4.22 -25.18 -20.05
N HIS A 284 3.99 -23.88 -20.27
CA HIS A 284 4.57 -23.15 -21.40
C HIS A 284 6.10 -23.22 -21.36
N TRP A 285 6.70 -23.04 -20.18
CA TRP A 285 8.15 -23.16 -20.01
C TRP A 285 8.66 -24.57 -20.37
N ALA A 286 8.03 -25.62 -19.85
CA ALA A 286 8.39 -27.00 -20.22
C ALA A 286 8.22 -27.27 -21.72
N ALA A 287 7.16 -26.73 -22.33
CA ALA A 287 6.86 -26.87 -23.75
C ALA A 287 7.87 -26.16 -24.66
N PHE A 288 8.26 -24.94 -24.30
CA PHE A 288 9.23 -24.13 -25.05
C PHE A 288 10.64 -24.74 -24.98
N HIS A 289 11.05 -25.23 -23.80
CA HIS A 289 12.38 -25.81 -23.59
C HIS A 289 12.48 -27.32 -23.87
N GLY A 290 11.38 -27.96 -24.28
CA GLY A 290 11.38 -29.39 -24.64
C GLY A 290 11.52 -30.34 -23.45
N SER A 291 11.19 -29.91 -22.23
CA SER A 291 11.34 -30.70 -21.02
C SER A 291 10.16 -31.66 -20.82
N LEU A 292 10.19 -32.81 -21.51
CA LEU A 292 9.16 -33.86 -21.38
C LEU A 292 8.94 -34.33 -19.92
N PRO A 293 9.98 -34.57 -19.11
CA PRO A 293 9.78 -35.01 -17.73
C PRO A 293 9.07 -33.96 -16.88
N ALA A 294 9.35 -32.66 -17.07
CA ALA A 294 8.66 -31.58 -16.39
C ALA A 294 7.20 -31.47 -16.85
N ALA A 295 6.95 -31.54 -18.16
CA ALA A 295 5.60 -31.51 -18.72
C ALA A 295 4.71 -32.63 -18.15
N LYS A 296 5.26 -33.85 -17.98
CA LYS A 296 4.57 -34.97 -17.34
C LYS A 296 4.20 -34.67 -15.89
N ALA A 297 5.18 -34.27 -15.08
CA ALA A 297 4.95 -33.97 -13.66
C ALA A 297 3.91 -32.86 -13.45
N LEU A 298 3.93 -31.82 -14.29
CA LEU A 298 2.99 -30.71 -14.23
C LEU A 298 1.56 -31.14 -14.62
N CYS A 299 1.40 -31.90 -15.70
CA CYS A 299 0.09 -32.37 -16.17
C CYS A 299 -0.54 -33.41 -15.24
N GLU A 300 0.27 -34.26 -14.60
CA GLU A 300 -0.18 -35.19 -13.57
C GLU A 300 -0.72 -34.47 -12.33
N TYR A 301 -0.17 -33.29 -12.02
CA TYR A 301 -0.64 -32.46 -10.91
C TYR A 301 -1.91 -31.66 -11.26
N ASP A 302 -1.90 -30.96 -12.39
CA ASP A 302 -3.00 -30.09 -12.81
C ASP A 302 -3.14 -30.05 -14.33
N SER A 303 -4.17 -30.70 -14.85
CA SER A 303 -4.47 -30.72 -16.29
C SER A 303 -5.01 -29.38 -16.81
N SER A 304 -5.48 -28.47 -15.94
CA SER A 304 -5.99 -27.15 -16.38
C SER A 304 -4.88 -26.24 -16.92
N LEU A 305 -3.61 -26.57 -16.65
CA LEU A 305 -2.45 -25.87 -17.21
C LEU A 305 -2.41 -25.89 -18.75
N LEU A 306 -3.07 -26.87 -19.37
CA LEU A 306 -3.16 -27.05 -20.82
C LEU A 306 -3.99 -25.96 -21.51
N ASP A 307 -4.98 -25.40 -20.79
CA ASP A 307 -5.93 -24.43 -21.35
C ASP A 307 -5.42 -22.99 -21.28
N ALA A 308 -4.31 -22.76 -20.57
CA ALA A 308 -3.71 -21.45 -20.44
C ALA A 308 -3.25 -20.93 -21.80
N LYS A 309 -3.45 -19.63 -22.03
CA LYS A 309 -2.99 -18.93 -23.22
C LYS A 309 -2.07 -17.79 -22.84
N ASP A 310 -0.94 -17.69 -23.54
CA ASP A 310 -0.06 -16.54 -23.44
C ASP A 310 -0.67 -15.28 -24.07
N LYS A 311 0.07 -14.16 -24.05
CA LYS A 311 -0.38 -12.90 -24.66
C LYS A 311 -0.64 -12.98 -26.16
N ASP A 312 0.03 -13.89 -26.88
CA ASP A 312 -0.17 -14.11 -28.30
C ASP A 312 -1.33 -15.10 -28.55
N GLY A 313 -2.00 -15.56 -27.48
CA GLY A 313 -3.11 -16.49 -27.54
C GLY A 313 -2.69 -17.95 -27.71
N LYS A 314 -1.40 -18.25 -27.59
CA LYS A 314 -0.81 -19.59 -27.78
C LYS A 314 -0.93 -20.41 -26.51
N SER A 315 -1.30 -21.67 -26.67
CA SER A 315 -1.30 -22.70 -25.62
C SER A 315 0.07 -23.37 -25.47
N PRO A 316 0.34 -24.10 -24.38
CA PRO A 316 1.58 -24.87 -24.23
C PRO A 316 1.79 -25.87 -25.38
N LEU A 317 0.72 -26.49 -25.89
CA LEU A 317 0.82 -27.41 -27.03
C LEU A 317 1.25 -26.70 -28.32
N GLU A 318 0.65 -25.53 -28.60
CA GLU A 318 1.04 -24.72 -29.76
C GLU A 318 2.50 -24.26 -29.66
N MET A 319 2.95 -23.91 -28.46
CA MET A 319 4.34 -23.56 -28.18
C MET A 319 5.30 -24.73 -28.43
N ALA A 320 4.99 -25.93 -27.93
CA ALA A 320 5.81 -27.12 -28.17
C ALA A 320 5.93 -27.45 -29.68
N ARG A 321 4.85 -27.26 -30.44
CA ARG A 321 4.86 -27.46 -31.91
C ARG A 321 5.70 -26.41 -32.63
N GLN A 322 5.63 -25.15 -32.20
CA GLN A 322 6.38 -24.05 -32.80
C GLN A 322 7.90 -24.25 -32.63
N GLU A 323 8.32 -24.71 -31.45
CA GLU A 323 9.73 -24.93 -31.11
C GLU A 323 10.26 -26.32 -31.56
N ASP A 324 9.49 -27.07 -32.36
CA ASP A 324 9.81 -28.44 -32.83
C ASP A 324 10.09 -29.47 -31.71
N ASN A 325 9.52 -29.26 -30.51
CA ASN A 325 9.64 -30.16 -29.36
C ASN A 325 8.64 -31.33 -29.46
N LYS A 326 8.88 -32.22 -30.44
CA LYS A 326 7.96 -33.29 -30.86
C LYS A 326 7.51 -34.20 -29.72
N ASP A 327 8.41 -34.57 -28.82
CA ASP A 327 8.09 -35.48 -27.72
C ASP A 327 7.11 -34.85 -26.72
N VAL A 328 7.31 -33.56 -26.41
CA VAL A 328 6.39 -32.81 -25.54
C VAL A 328 5.06 -32.58 -26.25
N ALA A 329 5.09 -32.15 -27.52
CA ALA A 329 3.87 -31.94 -28.30
C ALA A 329 3.02 -33.22 -28.37
N LYS A 330 3.64 -34.36 -28.66
CA LYS A 330 2.96 -35.66 -28.70
C LYS A 330 2.34 -36.02 -27.35
N TYR A 331 3.06 -35.83 -26.26
CA TYR A 331 2.53 -36.09 -24.92
C TYR A 331 1.34 -35.16 -24.60
N LEU A 332 1.45 -33.86 -24.86
CA LEU A 332 0.37 -32.91 -24.61
C LEU A 332 -0.87 -33.20 -25.49
N GLU A 333 -0.70 -33.68 -26.72
CA GLU A 333 -1.80 -34.15 -27.57
C GLU A 333 -2.53 -35.36 -26.96
N GLU A 334 -1.77 -36.33 -26.42
CA GLU A 334 -2.35 -37.51 -25.76
C GLU A 334 -3.13 -37.11 -24.50
N VAL A 335 -2.59 -36.20 -23.69
CA VAL A 335 -3.25 -35.72 -22.45
C VAL A 335 -4.49 -34.86 -22.77
N THR A 336 -4.43 -33.99 -23.78
CA THR A 336 -5.59 -33.17 -24.18
C THR A 336 -6.72 -34.01 -24.76
N ALA A 337 -6.41 -35.03 -25.57
CA ALA A 337 -7.42 -35.95 -26.11
C ALA A 337 -8.12 -36.76 -25.00
N THR A 338 -7.38 -37.19 -23.98
CA THR A 338 -7.95 -37.92 -22.83
C THR A 338 -8.77 -37.01 -21.92
N ALA A 339 -8.33 -35.77 -21.69
CA ALA A 339 -9.10 -34.79 -20.93
C ALA A 339 -10.44 -34.45 -21.60
N SER A 340 -10.45 -34.27 -22.93
CA SER A 340 -11.68 -34.01 -23.70
C SER A 340 -12.67 -35.20 -23.66
N ALA A 341 -12.16 -36.44 -23.68
CA ALA A 341 -13.00 -37.64 -23.57
C ALA A 341 -13.66 -37.80 -22.18
N ALA A 342 -13.00 -37.35 -21.12
CA ALA A 342 -13.52 -37.40 -19.75
C ALA A 342 -14.62 -36.35 -19.49
N ASP A 343 -14.60 -35.21 -20.18
CA ASP A 343 -15.69 -34.22 -20.12
C ASP A 343 -16.95 -34.66 -20.88
N LEU A 344 -16.78 -35.46 -21.94
CA LEU A 344 -17.89 -36.05 -22.69
C LEU A 344 -18.59 -37.22 -21.98
N SER A 345 -17.95 -37.87 -21.00
CA SER A 345 -18.59 -38.93 -20.20
C SER A 345 -19.44 -38.36 -19.05
N LYS A 346 -19.02 -37.26 -18.42
CA LYS A 346 -19.80 -36.57 -17.38
C LYS A 346 -21.12 -35.97 -17.89
N THR A 347 -21.18 -35.61 -19.17
CA THR A 347 -22.41 -35.06 -19.79
C THR A 347 -23.42 -36.16 -20.18
N LYS A 348 -23.01 -37.42 -20.33
CA LYS A 348 -23.92 -38.52 -20.69
C LYS A 348 -24.60 -39.18 -19.48
N GLU A 349 -23.99 -39.17 -18.30
CA GLU A 349 -24.61 -39.73 -17.09
C GLU A 349 -25.73 -38.84 -16.50
N GLY A 350 -25.85 -37.59 -16.95
CA GLY A 350 -26.89 -36.65 -16.49
C GLY A 350 -28.26 -36.78 -17.18
N ASP A 351 -28.36 -37.46 -18.33
CA ASP A 351 -29.57 -37.44 -19.19
C ASP A 351 -30.33 -38.79 -19.26
N GLU A 352 -29.79 -39.88 -18.68
CA GLU A 352 -30.48 -41.19 -18.66
C GLU A 352 -31.48 -41.37 -17.49
N GLY A 353 -31.63 -40.37 -16.61
CA GLY A 353 -32.47 -40.47 -15.40
C GLY A 353 -33.96 -40.16 -15.56
N VAL A 354 -34.41 -39.56 -16.67
CA VAL A 354 -35.80 -39.08 -16.80
C VAL A 354 -36.48 -39.67 -18.04
N ARG A 355 -36.67 -40.99 -18.06
CA ARG A 355 -37.73 -41.61 -18.88
C ARG A 355 -38.05 -43.02 -18.38
N LYS A 356 -38.98 -43.10 -17.42
CA LYS A 356 -40.09 -44.07 -17.37
C LYS A 356 -40.82 -43.97 -16.03
N ARG A 357 -42.07 -43.53 -16.06
CA ARG A 357 -43.23 -44.33 -15.64
C ARG A 357 -44.54 -43.64 -16.06
N LYS A 358 -45.42 -44.52 -16.55
CA LYS A 358 -46.81 -44.42 -17.02
C LYS A 358 -47.61 -43.18 -16.67
#